data_AF-A0A8D8U3U8-F1
#
_entry.id   AF-A0A8D8U3U8-F1
#
_cell.length_a   1.000
_cell.length_b   1.000
_cell.length_c   1.000
_cell.angle_alpha   90.00
_cell.angle_beta   90.00
_cell.angle_gamma   90.00
#
_symmetry.space_group_name_H-M   'P 1'
#
loop_
_entity.id
_entity.type
_entity.pdbx_description
1 polymer ?
#
loop_
_entity_poly.entity_id
_entity_poly.type
_entity_poly.pdbx_seq_one_letter_code
_entity_poly.pdbx_strand_id
1 'polypeptide(L)'
;EVRTGAYKNLYHPNQLISHKEDAANNYARGHYTVGQEIIEETLDRFRRLADSCSSLQGFLLFHSFGGGTGSGFTSLLLQQLEQEFDKKSRLGFIIYPSPCVSTSVVEPYNAVLSTHSTLHNVDCAFMMDNEATYDICQRKLNIERPSYNNLNRLISQVVSSITASLRFDGALNVDLTEFQTNLVPYPRIHFPLTTYSPIMSNAKAFYEGMSVAQITAECFEPSNQMVKCNPRTGKYMACCM
;
A
#
# COMPACT_ATOMS: atom_id res chain seq x y z
N GLU A 1 4.46 7.55 -18.69
CA GLU A 1 4.22 6.10 -18.86
C GLU A 1 2.75 5.71 -18.80
N VAL A 2 2.00 6.03 -17.73
CA VAL A 2 0.57 5.67 -17.62
C VAL A 2 -0.26 6.18 -18.81
N ARG A 3 -0.05 7.43 -19.24
CA ARG A 3 -0.72 8.04 -20.42
C ARG A 3 -0.37 7.38 -21.76
N THR A 4 0.67 6.56 -21.82
CA THR A 4 1.19 5.95 -23.05
C THR A 4 1.21 4.42 -23.01
N GLY A 5 0.91 3.81 -21.86
CA GLY A 5 0.93 2.36 -21.66
C GLY A 5 -0.27 1.64 -22.29
N ALA A 6 -0.31 0.32 -22.08
CA ALA A 6 -1.37 -0.54 -22.61
C ALA A 6 -2.79 -0.11 -22.17
N TYR A 7 -2.91 0.43 -20.96
CA TYR A 7 -4.17 0.88 -20.36
C TYR A 7 -4.39 2.40 -20.45
N LYS A 8 -3.77 3.09 -21.41
CA LYS A 8 -3.88 4.55 -21.57
C LYS A 8 -5.33 5.08 -21.69
N ASN A 9 -6.25 4.26 -22.20
CA ASN A 9 -7.65 4.62 -22.41
C ASN A 9 -8.55 4.26 -21.21
N LEU A 10 -8.01 3.62 -20.17
CA LEU A 10 -8.80 3.17 -19.02
C LEU A 10 -9.10 4.31 -18.05
N TYR A 11 -8.13 5.21 -17.85
CA TYR A 11 -8.23 6.30 -16.87
C TYR A 11 -8.74 7.58 -17.50
N HIS A 12 -9.59 8.30 -16.78
CA HIS A 12 -10.06 9.60 -17.23
C HIS A 12 -8.87 10.59 -17.23
N PRO A 13 -8.58 11.33 -18.33
CA PRO A 13 -7.41 12.21 -18.40
C PRO A 13 -7.32 13.24 -17.27
N ASN A 14 -8.47 13.77 -16.83
CA ASN A 14 -8.54 14.72 -15.71
C ASN A 14 -8.20 14.13 -14.33
N GLN A 15 -8.12 12.80 -14.19
CA GLN A 15 -7.69 12.14 -12.96
C GLN A 15 -6.17 11.94 -12.93
N LEU A 16 -5.48 12.11 -14.07
CA LEU A 16 -4.03 11.98 -14.17
C LEU A 16 -3.39 13.35 -13.95
N ILE A 17 -3.21 13.73 -12.69
CA ILE A 17 -2.64 15.03 -12.30
C ILE A 17 -1.12 14.92 -12.23
N SER A 18 -0.42 15.90 -12.80
CA SER A 18 1.05 15.93 -12.86
C SER A 18 1.53 17.37 -12.73
N HIS A 19 2.52 17.61 -11.86
CA HIS A 19 3.19 18.91 -11.78
C HIS A 19 4.49 18.95 -12.60
N LYS A 20 5.02 20.15 -12.81
CA LYS A 20 6.30 20.34 -13.52
C LYS A 20 7.51 20.00 -12.67
N GLU A 21 7.45 20.29 -11.38
CA GLU A 21 8.55 20.04 -10.44
C GLU A 21 8.28 18.81 -9.59
N ASP A 22 9.34 18.05 -9.31
CA ASP A 22 9.30 16.96 -8.35
C ASP A 22 9.66 17.44 -6.93
N ALA A 23 9.46 16.56 -5.95
CA ALA A 23 9.88 16.84 -4.57
C ALA A 23 11.37 16.54 -4.33
N ALA A 24 12.13 16.08 -5.34
CA ALA A 24 13.55 15.71 -5.26
C ALA A 24 13.93 14.87 -4.01
N ASN A 25 13.14 13.83 -3.69
CA ASN A 25 13.31 13.00 -2.48
C ASN A 25 13.31 13.76 -1.14
N ASN A 26 12.72 14.95 -1.08
CA ASN A 26 12.63 15.76 0.12
C ASN A 26 11.19 15.88 0.61
N TYR A 27 10.90 15.33 1.79
CA TYR A 27 9.60 15.42 2.46
C TYR A 27 9.09 16.87 2.54
N ALA A 28 9.94 17.82 2.95
CA ALA A 28 9.54 19.20 3.16
C ALA A 28 9.10 19.88 1.87
N ARG A 29 9.72 19.54 0.73
CA ARG A 29 9.26 20.03 -0.58
C ARG A 29 7.89 19.49 -0.94
N GLY A 30 7.70 18.18 -0.72
CA GLY A 30 6.42 17.52 -0.98
C GLY A 30 5.27 18.01 -0.09
N HIS A 31 5.56 18.42 1.15
CA HIS A 31 4.55 18.81 2.12
C HIS A 31 4.29 20.33 2.20
N TYR A 32 5.34 21.15 2.16
CA TYR A 32 5.24 22.59 2.45
C TYR A 32 5.39 23.50 1.24
N THR A 33 6.03 23.06 0.15
CA THR A 33 6.26 23.93 -1.02
C THR A 33 5.53 23.42 -2.26
N VAL A 34 6.13 22.50 -3.00
CA VAL A 34 5.61 21.99 -4.27
C VAL A 34 4.23 21.34 -4.09
N GLY A 35 4.01 20.65 -2.97
CA GLY A 35 2.71 20.04 -2.68
C GLY A 35 1.57 21.03 -2.48
N GLN A 36 1.85 22.21 -1.92
CA GLN A 36 0.84 23.25 -1.68
C GLN A 36 0.32 23.85 -3.00
N GLU A 37 1.13 23.83 -4.06
CA GLU A 37 0.72 24.36 -5.36
C GLU A 37 -0.31 23.47 -6.07
N ILE A 38 -0.32 22.16 -5.79
CA ILE A 38 -1.14 21.16 -6.50
C ILE A 38 -2.25 20.53 -5.65
N ILE A 39 -2.24 20.76 -4.33
CA ILE A 39 -3.19 20.13 -3.40
C ILE A 39 -4.63 20.53 -3.71
N GLU A 40 -4.91 21.81 -3.99
CA GLU A 40 -6.26 22.30 -4.30
C GLU A 40 -6.83 21.68 -5.58
N GLU A 41 -6.01 21.59 -6.64
CA GLU A 41 -6.41 20.92 -7.88
C GLU A 41 -6.73 19.45 -7.61
N THR A 42 -5.90 18.79 -6.80
CA THR A 42 -6.09 17.38 -6.43
C THR A 42 -7.39 17.18 -5.65
N LEU A 43 -7.65 18.00 -4.63
CA LEU A 43 -8.87 17.94 -3.81
C LEU A 43 -10.12 18.20 -4.65
N ASP A 44 -10.12 19.17 -5.58
CA ASP A 44 -11.25 19.38 -6.49
C ASP A 44 -11.58 18.13 -7.31
N ARG A 45 -10.57 17.37 -7.75
CA ARG A 45 -10.81 16.07 -8.42
C ARG A 45 -11.41 15.03 -7.48
N PHE A 46 -10.92 14.94 -6.24
CA PHE A 46 -11.49 14.03 -5.24
C PHE A 46 -12.94 14.37 -4.94
N ARG A 47 -13.28 15.66 -4.76
CA ARG A 47 -14.65 16.12 -4.51
C ARG A 47 -15.60 15.71 -5.64
N ARG A 48 -15.21 15.94 -6.90
CA ARG A 48 -16.04 15.53 -8.07
C ARG A 48 -16.26 14.02 -8.14
N LEU A 49 -15.26 13.22 -7.75
CA LEU A 49 -15.43 11.77 -7.69
C LEU A 49 -16.32 11.35 -6.53
N ALA A 50 -16.16 11.97 -5.37
CA ALA A 50 -17.03 11.75 -4.21
C ALA A 50 -18.49 12.08 -4.54
N ASP A 51 -18.75 13.21 -5.20
CA ASP A 51 -20.09 13.63 -5.63
C ASP A 51 -20.72 12.70 -6.66
N SER A 52 -19.90 12.01 -7.47
CA SER A 52 -20.37 11.01 -8.44
C SER A 52 -20.76 9.68 -7.79
N CYS A 53 -20.37 9.45 -6.53
CA CYS A 53 -20.71 8.24 -5.79
C CYS A 53 -22.03 8.43 -5.05
N SER A 54 -22.93 7.44 -5.10
CA SER A 54 -24.15 7.43 -4.28
C SER A 54 -23.85 7.29 -2.78
N SER A 55 -22.82 6.50 -2.45
CA SER A 55 -22.31 6.35 -1.08
C SER A 55 -20.83 6.01 -1.10
N LEU A 56 -19.98 7.01 -0.87
CA LEU A 56 -18.54 6.82 -0.72
C LEU A 56 -18.24 6.08 0.59
N GLN A 57 -17.55 4.94 0.53
CA GLN A 57 -17.12 4.21 1.72
C GLN A 57 -15.82 4.79 2.31
N GLY A 58 -14.83 5.09 1.46
CA GLY A 58 -13.51 5.51 1.91
C GLY A 58 -12.50 5.70 0.78
N PHE A 59 -11.24 5.88 1.16
CA PHE A 59 -10.11 6.11 0.26
C PHE A 59 -9.04 5.03 0.44
N LEU A 60 -8.50 4.55 -0.68
CA LEU A 60 -7.33 3.68 -0.72
C LEU A 60 -6.15 4.49 -1.25
N LEU A 61 -5.12 4.68 -0.43
CA LEU A 61 -3.93 5.45 -0.77
C LEU A 61 -2.75 4.52 -1.01
N PHE A 62 -2.10 4.66 -2.15
CA PHE A 62 -0.89 3.91 -2.51
C PHE A 62 0.29 4.87 -2.54
N HIS A 63 1.26 4.69 -1.65
CA HIS A 63 2.41 5.59 -1.59
C HIS A 63 3.66 4.93 -1.00
N SER A 64 4.80 5.59 -1.17
CA SER A 64 6.08 5.17 -0.60
C SER A 64 6.48 6.09 0.56
N PHE A 65 7.02 5.53 1.64
CA PHE A 65 7.65 6.33 2.70
C PHE A 65 9.01 6.89 2.32
N GLY A 66 9.72 6.27 1.38
CA GLY A 66 11.07 6.69 0.99
C GLY A 66 11.13 7.95 0.11
N GLY A 67 10.18 8.12 -0.81
CA GLY A 67 10.17 9.25 -1.76
C GLY A 67 9.60 10.54 -1.18
N GLY A 68 10.07 11.70 -1.67
CA GLY A 68 9.63 13.02 -1.16
C GLY A 68 8.16 13.33 -1.45
N THR A 69 7.67 13.00 -2.64
CA THR A 69 6.25 13.17 -3.00
C THR A 69 5.39 12.14 -2.28
N GLY A 70 5.77 10.85 -2.35
CA GLY A 70 5.02 9.77 -1.71
C GLY A 70 4.90 9.92 -0.19
N SER A 71 5.87 10.52 0.48
CA SER A 71 5.80 10.82 1.90
C SER A 71 5.12 12.18 2.17
N GLY A 72 5.72 13.27 1.69
CA GLY A 72 5.32 14.64 2.02
C GLY A 72 3.96 15.04 1.48
N PHE A 73 3.72 14.81 0.19
CA PHE A 73 2.45 15.18 -0.44
C PHE A 73 1.30 14.32 0.07
N THR A 74 1.53 13.01 0.26
CA THR A 74 0.52 12.12 0.84
C THR A 74 0.15 12.54 2.27
N SER A 75 1.13 12.95 3.07
CA SER A 75 0.87 13.44 4.43
C SER A 75 0.02 14.71 4.42
N LEU A 76 0.27 15.63 3.48
CA LEU A 76 -0.55 16.82 3.28
C LEU A 76 -1.97 16.45 2.82
N LEU A 77 -2.08 15.56 1.83
CA LEU A 77 -3.36 15.12 1.29
C LEU A 77 -4.23 14.45 2.34
N LEU A 78 -3.65 13.59 3.18
CA LEU A 78 -4.37 12.90 4.25
C LEU A 78 -4.90 13.85 5.33
N GLN A 79 -4.19 14.93 5.62
CA GLN A 79 -4.66 15.98 6.53
C GLN A 79 -5.87 16.72 5.95
N GLN A 80 -5.85 17.04 4.66
CA GLN A 80 -6.97 17.70 4.00
C GLN A 80 -8.19 16.77 3.85
N LEU A 81 -7.95 15.50 3.49
CA LEU A 81 -9.01 14.49 3.42
C LEU A 81 -9.65 14.22 4.79
N GLU A 82 -8.90 14.30 5.88
CA GLU A 82 -9.49 14.24 7.24
C GLU A 82 -10.47 15.37 7.49
N GLN A 83 -10.07 16.60 7.14
CA GLN A 83 -10.88 17.79 7.41
C GLN A 83 -12.18 17.78 6.60
N GLU A 84 -12.15 17.31 5.36
CA GLU A 84 -13.34 17.28 4.48
C GLU A 84 -14.18 16.01 4.62
N PHE A 85 -13.55 14.85 4.86
CA PHE A 85 -14.18 13.54 4.84
C PHE A 85 -13.96 12.75 6.15
N ASP A 86 -14.08 13.43 7.30
CA ASP A 86 -13.80 12.89 8.65
C ASP A 86 -14.39 11.49 8.93
N LYS A 87 -15.61 11.22 8.44
CA LYS A 87 -16.30 9.93 8.67
C LYS A 87 -15.92 8.80 7.71
N LYS A 88 -15.04 9.06 6.74
CA LYS A 88 -14.70 8.10 5.68
C LYS A 88 -13.40 7.38 6.01
N SER A 89 -13.40 6.06 5.83
CA SER A 89 -12.22 5.24 6.13
C SER A 89 -11.08 5.54 5.16
N ARG A 90 -9.85 5.59 5.67
CA ARG A 90 -8.62 5.85 4.92
C ARG A 90 -7.67 4.68 5.12
N LEU A 91 -7.49 3.87 4.09
CA LEU A 91 -6.54 2.76 4.11
C LEU A 91 -5.27 3.11 3.31
N GLY A 92 -4.11 2.88 3.91
CA GLY A 92 -2.82 3.07 3.26
C GLY A 92 -2.20 1.74 2.82
N PHE A 93 -1.74 1.67 1.58
CA PHE A 93 -0.82 0.65 1.09
C PHE A 93 0.55 1.31 0.94
N ILE A 94 1.45 0.97 1.86
CA ILE A 94 2.67 1.73 2.09
C ILE A 94 3.87 0.88 1.69
N ILE A 95 4.66 1.40 0.76
CA ILE A 95 5.96 0.82 0.44
C ILE A 95 7.01 1.35 1.42
N TYR A 96 7.49 0.46 2.27
CA TYR A 96 8.51 0.74 3.27
C TYR A 96 9.91 0.66 2.64
N PRO A 97 10.80 1.62 2.92
CA PRO A 97 12.15 1.62 2.37
C PRO A 97 12.98 0.49 2.98
N SER A 98 13.90 -0.07 2.18
CA SER A 98 14.85 -1.09 2.62
C SER A 98 16.28 -0.62 2.40
N PRO A 99 17.21 -0.90 3.32
CA PRO A 99 18.62 -0.52 3.17
C PRO A 99 19.30 -1.18 1.95
N CYS A 100 18.86 -2.36 1.53
CA CYS A 100 19.47 -3.11 0.42
C CYS A 100 18.97 -2.66 -0.97
N VAL A 101 17.76 -2.09 -1.03
CA VAL A 101 17.10 -1.67 -2.28
C VAL A 101 16.88 -0.15 -2.31
N SER A 102 17.45 0.57 -1.35
CA SER A 102 17.30 2.03 -1.21
C SER A 102 17.90 2.74 -2.41
N THR A 103 17.14 3.70 -2.96
CA THR A 103 17.61 4.55 -4.05
C THR A 103 18.09 5.91 -3.55
N SER A 104 17.78 6.26 -2.30
CA SER A 104 18.12 7.55 -1.73
C SER A 104 18.54 7.47 -0.27
N VAL A 105 19.64 8.15 0.06
CA VAL A 105 20.20 8.22 1.42
C VAL A 105 19.27 8.91 2.43
N VAL A 106 18.27 9.65 1.96
CA VAL A 106 17.31 10.39 2.82
C VAL A 106 15.99 9.66 3.06
N GLU A 107 15.84 8.44 2.55
CA GLU A 107 14.64 7.62 2.79
C GLU A 107 14.30 7.45 4.28
N PRO A 108 15.25 7.25 5.22
CA PRO A 108 14.94 7.15 6.64
C PRO A 108 14.32 8.44 7.21
N TYR A 109 14.78 9.62 6.78
CA TYR A 109 14.22 10.90 7.21
C TYR A 109 12.77 11.05 6.74
N ASN A 110 12.54 10.75 5.46
CA ASN A 110 11.20 10.82 4.87
C ASN A 110 10.24 9.83 5.54
N ALA A 111 10.70 8.61 5.84
CA ALA A 111 9.88 7.59 6.49
C ALA A 111 9.45 8.01 7.90
N VAL A 112 10.36 8.55 8.71
CA VAL A 112 10.05 9.01 10.08
C VAL A 112 9.08 10.20 10.05
N LEU A 113 9.33 11.19 9.19
CA LEU A 113 8.46 12.36 9.06
C LEU A 113 7.07 11.97 8.55
N SER A 114 7.00 11.13 7.52
CA SER A 114 5.73 10.64 6.99
C SER A 114 4.95 9.87 8.05
N THR A 115 5.61 8.94 8.75
CA THR A 115 4.94 8.12 9.78
C THR A 115 4.37 9.00 10.88
N HIS A 116 5.10 10.03 11.32
CA HIS A 116 4.61 10.96 12.33
C HIS A 116 3.36 11.71 11.85
N SER A 117 3.40 12.27 10.64
CA SER A 117 2.31 13.06 10.10
C SER A 117 1.09 12.25 9.69
N THR A 118 1.24 10.98 9.29
CA THR A 118 0.12 10.13 8.86
C THR A 118 -0.47 9.26 9.97
N LEU A 119 0.20 9.14 11.14
CA LEU A 119 -0.24 8.27 12.24
C LEU A 119 -1.66 8.56 12.74
N HIS A 120 -2.10 9.81 12.65
CA HIS A 120 -3.44 10.21 13.11
C HIS A 120 -4.47 10.21 11.98
N ASN A 121 -4.00 10.18 10.73
CA ASN A 121 -4.82 10.43 9.54
C ASN A 121 -5.08 9.17 8.70
N VAL A 122 -4.58 8.01 9.12
CA VAL A 122 -4.78 6.72 8.44
C VAL A 122 -5.39 5.75 9.44
N ASP A 123 -6.47 5.08 9.02
CA ASP A 123 -7.19 4.13 9.89
C ASP A 123 -6.48 2.78 9.94
N CYS A 124 -5.92 2.34 8.82
CA CYS A 124 -5.13 1.10 8.73
C CYS A 124 -4.14 1.17 7.56
N ALA A 125 -2.89 0.79 7.83
CA ALA A 125 -1.76 0.93 6.93
C ALA A 125 -1.08 -0.43 6.67
N PHE A 126 -1.36 -1.03 5.52
CA PHE A 126 -0.70 -2.25 5.06
C PHE A 126 0.72 -1.93 4.60
N MET A 127 1.71 -2.32 5.40
CA MET A 127 3.10 -2.12 5.06
C MET A 127 3.62 -3.24 4.16
N MET A 128 4.41 -2.86 3.16
CA MET A 128 5.09 -3.77 2.25
C MET A 128 6.53 -3.31 2.10
N ASP A 129 7.47 -4.18 2.44
CA ASP A 129 8.89 -3.94 2.37
C ASP A 129 9.44 -4.36 1.00
N ASN A 130 10.21 -3.46 0.38
CA ASN A 130 10.90 -3.75 -0.88
C ASN A 130 11.89 -4.93 -0.72
N GLU A 131 12.52 -5.09 0.44
CA GLU A 131 13.45 -6.21 0.66
C GLU A 131 12.73 -7.55 0.69
N ALA A 132 11.62 -7.62 1.44
CA ALA A 132 10.86 -8.84 1.59
C ALA A 132 10.25 -9.27 0.25
N THR A 133 9.68 -8.32 -0.50
CA THR A 133 9.13 -8.60 -1.83
C THR A 133 10.21 -9.00 -2.85
N TYR A 134 11.40 -8.41 -2.76
CA TYR A 134 12.56 -8.80 -3.57
C TYR A 134 13.03 -10.23 -3.23
N ASP A 135 13.20 -10.55 -1.94
CA ASP A 135 13.58 -11.88 -1.44
C ASP A 135 12.58 -12.95 -1.88
N ILE A 136 11.27 -12.65 -1.81
CA ILE A 136 10.19 -13.54 -2.28
C ILE A 136 10.33 -13.79 -3.79
N CYS A 137 10.49 -12.74 -4.60
CA CYS A 137 10.63 -12.88 -6.05
C CYS A 137 11.88 -13.71 -6.41
N GLN A 138 12.98 -13.52 -5.69
CA GLN A 138 14.21 -14.24 -5.96
C GLN A 138 14.10 -15.72 -5.58
N ARG A 139 13.59 -16.03 -4.38
CA ARG A 139 13.57 -17.40 -3.84
C ARG A 139 12.39 -18.24 -4.31
N LYS A 140 11.20 -17.67 -4.41
CA LYS A 140 9.96 -18.41 -4.72
C LYS A 140 9.68 -18.42 -6.23
N LEU A 141 9.92 -17.30 -6.90
CA LEU A 141 9.67 -17.17 -8.34
C LEU A 141 10.89 -17.48 -9.20
N ASN A 142 12.06 -17.76 -8.60
CA ASN A 142 13.33 -18.04 -9.28
C ASN A 142 13.77 -16.94 -10.25
N ILE A 143 13.58 -15.66 -9.87
CA ILE A 143 14.01 -14.51 -10.67
C ILE A 143 15.33 -14.00 -10.08
N GLU A 144 16.46 -14.18 -10.77
CA GLU A 144 17.78 -13.81 -10.23
C GLU A 144 17.90 -12.33 -9.86
N ARG A 145 17.36 -11.45 -10.72
CA ARG A 145 17.36 -9.98 -10.54
C ARG A 145 15.94 -9.43 -10.74
N PRO A 146 15.08 -9.47 -9.71
CA PRO A 146 13.75 -8.90 -9.77
C PRO A 146 13.76 -7.42 -10.13
N SER A 147 12.96 -7.03 -11.13
CA SER A 147 12.71 -5.62 -11.47
C SER A 147 11.49 -5.09 -10.74
N TYR A 148 11.31 -3.75 -10.69
CA TYR A 148 10.09 -3.16 -10.13
C TYR A 148 8.79 -3.68 -10.78
N ASN A 149 8.83 -4.11 -12.04
CA ASN A 149 7.66 -4.75 -12.67
C ASN A 149 7.30 -6.07 -11.96
N ASN A 150 8.30 -6.88 -11.61
CA ASN A 150 8.09 -8.13 -10.87
C ASN A 150 7.54 -7.86 -9.47
N LEU A 151 8.15 -6.90 -8.74
CA LEU A 151 7.71 -6.51 -7.39
C LEU A 151 6.28 -5.96 -7.43
N ASN A 152 5.98 -5.05 -8.35
CA ASN A 152 4.66 -4.45 -8.49
C ASN A 152 3.60 -5.49 -8.89
N ARG A 153 3.94 -6.51 -9.67
CA ARG A 153 3.02 -7.62 -9.96
C ARG A 153 2.70 -8.42 -8.71
N LEU A 154 3.70 -8.77 -7.89
CA LEU A 154 3.46 -9.45 -6.62
C LEU A 154 2.59 -8.60 -5.69
N ILE A 155 2.96 -7.33 -5.48
CA ILE A 155 2.19 -6.39 -4.66
C ILE A 155 0.76 -6.25 -5.17
N SER A 156 0.56 -6.15 -6.50
CA SER A 156 -0.78 -6.04 -7.08
C SER A 156 -1.67 -7.26 -6.80
N GLN A 157 -1.10 -8.47 -6.70
CA GLN A 157 -1.85 -9.67 -6.33
C GLN A 157 -2.30 -9.61 -4.86
N VAL A 158 -1.41 -9.17 -3.97
CA VAL A 158 -1.71 -9.00 -2.54
C VAL A 158 -2.75 -7.89 -2.31
N VAL A 159 -2.63 -6.77 -3.00
CA VAL A 159 -3.64 -5.69 -2.95
C VAL A 159 -4.97 -6.18 -3.51
N SER A 160 -4.96 -6.96 -4.59
CA SER A 160 -6.16 -7.55 -5.18
C SER A 160 -6.86 -8.49 -4.22
N SER A 161 -6.13 -9.31 -3.44
CA SER A 161 -6.72 -10.21 -2.44
C SER A 161 -7.30 -9.44 -1.25
N ILE A 162 -6.61 -8.41 -0.75
CA ILE A 162 -7.11 -7.56 0.34
C ILE A 162 -8.39 -6.82 -0.09
N THR A 163 -8.45 -6.32 -1.32
CA THR A 163 -9.61 -5.59 -1.86
C THR A 163 -10.65 -6.49 -2.51
N ALA A 164 -10.50 -7.82 -2.46
CA ALA A 164 -11.43 -8.75 -3.07
C ALA A 164 -12.81 -8.72 -2.39
N SER A 165 -12.84 -8.61 -1.06
CA SER A 165 -14.08 -8.54 -0.26
C SER A 165 -14.94 -7.32 -0.58
N LEU A 166 -14.32 -6.23 -1.09
CA LEU A 166 -15.02 -5.01 -1.49
C LEU A 166 -15.60 -5.09 -2.91
N ARG A 167 -15.14 -6.04 -3.72
CA ARG A 167 -15.44 -6.12 -5.16
C ARG A 167 -16.32 -7.30 -5.53
N PHE A 168 -16.29 -8.37 -4.73
CA PHE A 168 -17.00 -9.61 -5.00
C PHE A 168 -17.78 -10.06 -3.77
N ASP A 169 -18.93 -10.66 -4.01
CA ASP A 169 -19.68 -11.32 -2.95
C ASP A 169 -18.91 -12.56 -2.45
N GLY A 170 -18.66 -12.60 -1.15
CA GLY A 170 -18.04 -13.69 -0.44
C GLY A 170 -18.85 -14.08 0.80
N ALA A 171 -18.46 -15.20 1.40
CA ALA A 171 -19.05 -15.64 2.67
C ALA A 171 -18.64 -14.74 3.86
N LEU A 172 -17.53 -14.00 3.72
CA LEU A 172 -17.01 -13.04 4.67
C LEU A 172 -16.76 -11.71 3.94
N ASN A 173 -17.82 -10.90 3.81
CA ASN A 173 -17.72 -9.58 3.18
C ASN A 173 -17.18 -8.58 4.19
N VAL A 174 -15.88 -8.35 4.14
CA VAL A 174 -15.20 -7.36 4.98
C VAL A 174 -15.26 -5.99 4.31
N ASP A 175 -16.01 -5.08 4.90
CA ASP A 175 -16.05 -3.66 4.52
C ASP A 175 -14.79 -2.90 4.98
N LEU A 176 -14.56 -1.70 4.43
CA LEU A 176 -13.42 -0.85 4.82
C LEU A 176 -13.37 -0.56 6.33
N THR A 177 -14.53 -0.35 6.95
CA THR A 177 -14.64 -0.14 8.40
C THR A 177 -14.31 -1.41 9.19
N GLU A 178 -14.59 -2.58 8.63
CA GLU A 178 -14.32 -3.84 9.31
C GLU A 178 -12.82 -4.17 9.38
N PHE A 179 -12.02 -3.71 8.41
CA PHE A 179 -10.57 -3.79 8.52
C PHE A 179 -10.07 -3.09 9.79
N GLN A 180 -10.60 -1.90 10.08
CA GLN A 180 -10.26 -1.16 11.29
C GLN A 180 -10.73 -1.91 12.53
N THR A 181 -11.98 -2.36 12.60
CA THR A 181 -12.51 -3.03 13.80
C THR A 181 -11.83 -4.36 14.09
N ASN A 182 -11.44 -5.11 13.06
CA ASN A 182 -10.89 -6.47 13.20
C ASN A 182 -9.38 -6.48 13.39
N LEU A 183 -8.64 -5.55 12.76
CA LEU A 183 -7.17 -5.56 12.77
C LEU A 183 -6.54 -4.49 13.67
N VAL A 184 -7.28 -3.45 14.06
CA VAL A 184 -6.74 -2.28 14.78
C VAL A 184 -7.29 -2.24 16.21
N PRO A 185 -6.61 -2.88 17.19
CA PRO A 185 -7.07 -2.89 18.58
C PRO A 185 -6.96 -1.52 19.26
N TYR A 186 -5.98 -0.71 18.84
CA TYR A 186 -5.75 0.64 19.34
C TYR A 186 -5.45 1.58 18.18
N PRO A 187 -5.94 2.84 18.18
CA PRO A 187 -5.81 3.74 17.03
C PRO A 187 -4.38 3.98 16.55
N ARG A 188 -3.37 3.88 17.43
CA ARG A 188 -1.94 4.07 17.05
C ARG A 188 -1.25 2.80 16.56
N ILE A 189 -1.88 1.64 16.73
CA ILE A 189 -1.34 0.32 16.37
C ILE A 189 -2.15 -0.21 15.18
N HIS A 190 -2.02 0.47 14.04
CA HIS A 190 -2.82 0.24 12.84
C HIS A 190 -1.99 -0.25 11.64
N PHE A 191 -0.85 -0.89 11.91
CA PHE A 191 0.08 -1.38 10.88
C PHE A 191 0.06 -2.92 10.82
N PRO A 192 -0.94 -3.54 10.18
CA PRO A 192 -0.97 -5.00 10.07
C PRO A 192 0.17 -5.51 9.18
N LEU A 193 0.72 -6.65 9.58
CA LEU A 193 1.67 -7.41 8.78
C LEU A 193 0.90 -8.14 7.67
N THR A 194 1.30 -7.93 6.42
CA THR A 194 0.70 -8.61 5.27
C THR A 194 1.52 -9.84 4.89
N THR A 195 0.86 -10.97 4.64
CA THR A 195 1.48 -12.22 4.19
C THR A 195 0.62 -12.84 3.10
N TYR A 196 1.24 -13.52 2.12
CA TYR A 196 0.52 -14.10 1.00
C TYR A 196 1.06 -15.48 0.63
N SER A 197 0.16 -16.44 0.42
CA SER A 197 0.43 -17.80 -0.08
C SER A 197 -0.78 -18.27 -0.91
N PRO A 198 -0.61 -19.05 -1.99
CA PRO A 198 0.66 -19.53 -2.55
C PRO A 198 1.46 -18.46 -3.31
N ILE A 199 2.78 -18.58 -3.27
CA ILE A 199 3.68 -17.89 -4.21
C ILE A 199 4.54 -18.94 -4.90
N MET A 200 4.23 -19.20 -6.17
CA MET A 200 4.85 -20.27 -6.95
C MET A 200 5.23 -19.76 -8.34
N SER A 201 6.32 -20.31 -8.88
CA SER A 201 6.69 -20.10 -10.28
C SER A 201 5.83 -20.95 -11.21
N ASN A 202 5.65 -20.50 -12.45
CA ASN A 202 4.86 -21.22 -13.47
C ASN A 202 5.36 -22.66 -13.68
N ALA A 203 6.65 -22.91 -13.53
CA ALA A 203 7.22 -24.25 -13.69
C ALA A 203 6.78 -25.22 -12.57
N LYS A 204 6.58 -24.72 -11.34
CA LYS A 204 6.16 -25.54 -10.19
C LYS A 204 4.64 -25.73 -10.11
N ALA A 205 3.88 -24.79 -10.67
CA ALA A 205 2.41 -24.79 -10.64
C ALA A 205 1.76 -26.04 -11.24
N PHE A 206 2.42 -26.73 -12.18
CA PHE A 206 1.86 -27.93 -12.82
C PHE A 206 2.08 -29.23 -12.03
N TYR A 207 3.01 -29.23 -11.05
CA TYR A 207 3.43 -30.45 -10.36
C TYR A 207 2.98 -30.52 -8.90
N GLU A 208 2.69 -29.37 -8.28
CA GLU A 208 2.34 -29.28 -6.86
C GLU A 208 0.91 -28.73 -6.70
N GLY A 209 -0.02 -29.58 -6.25
CA GLY A 209 -1.30 -29.15 -5.72
C GLY A 209 -1.15 -28.79 -4.25
N MET A 210 -1.63 -27.61 -3.85
CA MET A 210 -1.57 -27.15 -2.45
C MET A 210 -2.92 -27.29 -1.76
N SER A 211 -2.92 -27.96 -0.61
CA SER A 211 -4.08 -28.06 0.26
C SER A 211 -4.30 -26.78 1.07
N VAL A 212 -5.53 -26.55 1.53
CA VAL A 212 -5.87 -25.42 2.41
C VAL A 212 -4.98 -25.40 3.66
N ALA A 213 -4.70 -26.56 4.25
CA ALA A 213 -3.82 -26.65 5.42
C ALA A 213 -2.39 -26.20 5.13
N GLN A 214 -1.86 -26.52 3.94
CA GLN A 214 -0.51 -26.13 3.53
C GLN A 214 -0.42 -24.62 3.27
N ILE A 215 -1.37 -24.04 2.52
CA ILE A 215 -1.36 -22.60 2.23
C ILE A 215 -1.49 -21.78 3.52
N THR A 216 -2.32 -22.26 4.46
CA THR A 216 -2.49 -21.63 5.77
C THR A 216 -1.22 -21.71 6.60
N ALA A 217 -0.56 -22.86 6.67
CA ALA A 217 0.71 -22.99 7.40
C ALA A 217 1.80 -22.09 6.79
N GLU A 218 1.85 -22.02 5.47
CA GLU A 218 2.76 -21.13 4.74
C GLU A 218 2.53 -19.65 5.04
N CYS A 219 1.32 -19.21 5.37
CA CYS A 219 1.07 -17.83 5.77
C CYS A 219 1.76 -17.44 7.10
N PHE A 220 2.14 -18.41 7.93
CA PHE A 220 2.90 -18.16 9.16
C PHE A 220 4.40 -18.34 9.00
N GLU A 221 4.86 -18.75 7.81
CA GLU A 221 6.28 -18.84 7.51
C GLU A 221 6.88 -17.46 7.23
N PRO A 222 7.98 -17.06 7.90
CA PRO A 222 8.62 -15.76 7.69
C PRO A 222 9.02 -15.49 6.24
N SER A 223 9.22 -16.55 5.44
CA SER A 223 9.61 -16.45 4.03
C SER A 223 8.54 -15.87 3.11
N ASN A 224 7.27 -15.87 3.53
CA ASN A 224 6.14 -15.39 2.73
C ASN A 224 5.65 -14.00 3.18
N GLN A 225 6.22 -13.46 4.26
CA GLN A 225 5.82 -12.18 4.82
C GLN A 225 6.25 -11.03 3.91
N MET A 226 5.38 -10.03 3.74
CA MET A 226 5.65 -8.86 2.92
C MET A 226 6.48 -7.80 3.67
N VAL A 227 6.80 -8.02 4.95
CA VAL A 227 7.67 -7.15 5.75
C VAL A 227 8.70 -8.02 6.45
N LYS A 228 9.97 -7.60 6.42
CA LYS A 228 11.06 -8.33 7.05
C LYS A 228 11.04 -8.14 8.57
N CYS A 229 10.33 -9.02 9.25
CA CYS A 229 10.30 -9.06 10.71
C CYS A 229 10.24 -10.51 11.21
N ASN A 230 10.59 -10.74 12.47
CA ASN A 230 10.43 -12.07 13.07
C ASN A 230 9.14 -12.07 13.91
N PRO A 231 8.05 -12.73 13.46
CA PRO A 231 6.80 -12.77 14.23
C PRO A 231 6.95 -13.53 15.55
N ARG A 232 7.92 -14.45 15.65
CA ARG A 232 8.13 -15.31 16.84
C ARG A 232 8.67 -14.53 18.03
N THR A 233 9.27 -13.36 17.82
CA THR A 233 9.71 -12.48 18.90
C THR A 233 8.57 -11.56 19.40
N GLY A 234 7.44 -11.53 18.70
CA GLY A 234 6.28 -10.72 19.04
C GLY A 234 5.08 -11.56 19.49
N LYS A 235 3.92 -10.90 19.60
CA LYS A 235 2.62 -11.53 19.82
C LYS A 235 1.63 -11.01 18.79
N TYR A 236 0.78 -11.90 18.28
CA TYR A 236 -0.32 -11.52 17.41
C TYR A 236 -1.45 -10.91 18.24
N MET A 237 -1.93 -9.72 17.85
CA MET A 237 -3.11 -9.09 18.45
C MET A 237 -4.38 -9.43 17.69
N ALA A 238 -4.27 -9.51 16.36
CA ALA A 238 -5.34 -9.87 15.45
C ALA A 238 -4.76 -10.67 14.27
N CYS A 239 -5.58 -11.49 13.64
CA CYS A 239 -5.25 -12.22 12.42
C CYS A 239 -6.53 -12.38 11.59
N CYS A 240 -6.45 -12.02 10.31
CA CYS A 240 -7.51 -12.25 9.32
C CYS A 240 -6.89 -13.06 8.19
N MET A 241 -7.58 -14.12 7.76
CA MET A 241 -7.17 -14.99 6.65
C MET A 241 -8.26 -15.05 5.60
#